data_AF-A0A6A2YIX4-F1
#
_entry.id   AF-A0A6A2YIX4-F1
#
_cell.length_a   1.000
_cell.length_b   1.000
_cell.length_c   1.000
_cell.angle_alpha   90.00
_cell.angle_beta   90.00
_cell.angle_gamma   90.00
#
_symmetry.space_group_name_H-M   'P 1'
#
loop_
_entity.id
_entity.type
_entity.pdbx_description
1 polymer ?
#
loop_
_entity_poly.entity_id
_entity_poly.type
_entity_poly.pdbx_seq_one_letter_code
_entity_poly.pdbx_strand_id
1 'polypeptide(L)'
;MNEVSHKRIKTNGIWLQIAEQGIGPLVLLLHGFPEIWYSWRHQITFLANHGYHVVAPGLRGYGDSGSPPSPSSYTNMYLVGDIIGLLYHFGEQQTDNLIAPPGMEIIDYLEIPSRLPPWMTEDELQVFADKFRESGFVGAFHYYRAME
;
A
#
# COMPACT_ATOMS: atom_id res chain seq x y z
N MET A 1 23.07 -9.54 6.13
CA MET A 1 22.14 -8.47 5.70
C MET A 1 21.58 -7.84 6.96
N ASN A 2 21.43 -6.52 6.97
CA ASN A 2 20.96 -5.82 8.17
C ASN A 2 19.50 -6.19 8.46
N GLU A 3 19.15 -6.31 9.73
CA GLU A 3 17.77 -6.54 10.17
C GLU A 3 16.85 -5.39 9.75
N VAL A 4 15.55 -5.65 9.70
CA VAL A 4 14.53 -4.62 9.49
C VAL A 4 14.62 -3.63 10.65
N SER A 5 14.89 -2.36 10.33
CA SER A 5 14.99 -1.29 11.31
C SER A 5 13.63 -0.64 11.54
N HIS A 6 13.36 -0.22 12.77
CA HIS A 6 12.13 0.48 13.13
C HIS A 6 12.43 1.90 13.57
N LYS A 7 11.71 2.85 12.99
CA LYS A 7 11.86 4.29 13.29
C LYS A 7 10.49 4.96 13.34
N ARG A 8 10.47 6.19 13.84
CA ARG A 8 9.29 7.05 13.75
C ARG A 8 9.61 8.30 12.96
N ILE A 9 8.75 8.64 12.00
CA ILE A 9 8.85 9.85 11.20
C ILE A 9 7.66 10.74 11.52
N LYS A 10 7.94 12.02 11.77
CA LYS A 10 6.89 13.03 11.94
C LYS A 10 6.43 13.52 10.57
N THR A 11 5.16 13.33 10.26
CA THR A 11 4.53 13.76 9.00
C THR A 11 3.10 14.21 9.27
N ASN A 12 2.65 15.28 8.60
CA ASN A 12 1.25 15.74 8.61
C ASN A 12 0.59 15.78 10.02
N GLY A 13 1.36 16.27 11.00
CA GLY A 13 0.92 16.44 12.39
C GLY A 13 0.95 15.19 13.27
N ILE A 14 1.33 14.02 12.75
CA ILE A 14 1.42 12.76 13.50
C ILE A 14 2.81 12.12 13.39
N TRP A 15 3.06 11.12 14.24
CA TRP A 15 4.23 10.24 14.13
C TRP A 15 3.80 8.93 13.49
N LEU A 16 4.38 8.58 12.35
CA LEU A 16 4.24 7.25 11.76
C LEU A 16 5.39 6.36 12.18
N GLN A 17 5.07 5.16 12.66
CA GLN A 17 6.05 4.09 12.78
C GLN A 17 6.32 3.53 11.38
N ILE A 18 7.59 3.26 11.09
CA ILE A 18 8.02 2.62 9.86
C ILE A 18 8.89 1.40 10.14
N ALA A 19 8.79 0.42 9.26
CA ALA A 19 9.75 -0.66 9.09
C ALA A 19 10.58 -0.38 7.82
N GLU A 20 11.90 -0.43 7.93
CA GLU A 20 12.81 0.05 6.88
C GLU A 20 13.98 -0.91 6.68
N GLN A 21 14.28 -1.26 5.43
CA GLN A 21 15.42 -2.10 5.07
C GLN A 21 15.94 -1.76 3.66
N GLY A 22 17.25 -1.91 3.46
CA GLY A 22 17.88 -1.75 2.15
C GLY A 22 18.30 -0.31 1.82
N ILE A 23 18.95 -0.14 0.67
CA ILE A 23 19.45 1.11 0.11
C ILE A 23 19.26 1.02 -1.40
N GLY A 24 18.81 2.10 -2.04
CA GLY A 24 18.51 2.14 -3.47
C GLY A 24 17.24 2.96 -3.75
N PRO A 25 16.56 2.72 -4.89
CA PRO A 25 15.28 3.37 -5.18
C PRO A 25 14.24 3.07 -4.11
N LEU A 26 13.47 4.09 -3.69
CA LEU A 26 12.46 3.96 -2.66
C LEU A 26 11.28 3.09 -3.13
N VAL A 27 10.88 2.13 -2.31
CA VAL A 27 9.63 1.38 -2.45
C VAL A 27 8.82 1.52 -1.17
N LEU A 28 7.66 2.16 -1.27
CA LEU A 28 6.74 2.35 -0.15
C LEU A 28 5.64 1.28 -0.19
N LEU A 29 5.53 0.47 0.87
CA LEU A 29 4.56 -0.62 0.97
C LEU A 29 3.42 -0.23 1.93
N LEU A 30 2.25 0.08 1.37
CA LEU A 30 1.06 0.50 2.13
C LEU A 30 0.17 -0.71 2.39
N HIS A 31 -0.12 -1.01 3.66
CA HIS A 31 -1.00 -2.12 4.05
C HIS A 31 -2.49 -1.73 3.96
N GLY A 32 -3.38 -2.73 3.96
CA GLY A 32 -4.83 -2.53 4.01
C GLY A 32 -5.42 -2.67 5.42
N PHE A 33 -6.71 -2.96 5.49
CA PHE A 33 -7.41 -3.32 6.73
C PHE A 33 -7.69 -4.83 6.77
N PRO A 34 -7.59 -5.51 7.92
CA PRO A 34 -7.02 -5.08 9.20
C PRO A 34 -5.55 -5.53 9.33
N GLU A 35 -4.63 -4.79 8.72
CA GLU A 35 -3.22 -5.16 8.62
C GLU A 35 -2.28 -4.15 9.30
N ILE A 36 -0.98 -4.47 9.35
CA ILE A 36 0.10 -3.58 9.77
C ILE A 36 1.33 -3.80 8.85
N TRP A 37 2.40 -3.03 9.04
CA TRP A 37 3.66 -3.17 8.29
C TRP A 37 4.14 -4.64 8.18
N TYR A 38 3.87 -5.47 9.21
CA TYR A 38 4.29 -6.86 9.29
C TYR A 38 3.69 -7.77 8.21
N SER A 39 2.58 -7.38 7.57
CA SER A 39 2.05 -8.07 6.39
C SER A 39 3.09 -8.14 5.26
N TRP A 40 3.97 -7.13 5.18
CA TRP A 40 4.99 -7.01 4.15
C TRP A 40 6.35 -7.63 4.52
N ARG A 41 6.48 -8.31 5.67
CA ARG A 41 7.78 -8.82 6.18
C ARG A 41 8.60 -9.61 5.15
N HIS A 42 7.94 -10.36 4.26
CA HIS A 42 8.61 -11.13 3.22
C HIS A 42 9.06 -10.24 2.06
N GLN A 43 8.21 -9.30 1.64
CA GLN A 43 8.48 -8.37 0.55
C GLN A 43 9.58 -7.37 0.92
N ILE A 44 9.60 -6.89 2.16
CA ILE A 44 10.65 -5.99 2.67
C ILE A 44 12.03 -6.60 2.45
N THR A 45 12.24 -7.83 2.96
CA THR A 45 13.54 -8.50 2.82
C THR A 45 13.85 -8.88 1.38
N PHE A 46 12.86 -9.36 0.62
CA PHE A 46 13.07 -9.70 -0.78
C PHE A 46 13.53 -8.49 -1.60
N LEU A 47 12.79 -7.39 -1.56
CA LEU A 47 13.10 -6.18 -2.34
C LEU A 47 14.41 -5.54 -1.88
N ALA A 48 14.65 -5.46 -0.57
CA ALA A 48 15.91 -4.91 -0.04
C ALA A 48 17.13 -5.70 -0.54
N ASN A 49 17.01 -7.03 -0.63
CA ASN A 49 18.07 -7.90 -1.16
C ASN A 49 18.30 -7.73 -2.67
N HIS A 50 17.36 -7.10 -3.38
CA HIS A 50 17.44 -6.80 -4.81
C HIS A 50 17.77 -5.31 -5.07
N GLY A 51 18.34 -4.60 -4.08
CA GLY A 51 18.89 -3.26 -4.27
C GLY A 51 17.88 -2.12 -4.19
N TYR A 52 16.75 -2.35 -3.50
CA TYR A 52 15.76 -1.30 -3.20
C TYR A 52 15.90 -0.80 -1.76
N HIS A 53 15.49 0.45 -1.54
CA HIS A 53 15.25 1.00 -0.21
C HIS A 53 13.77 0.84 0.11
N VAL A 54 13.43 -0.06 1.03
CA VAL A 54 12.04 -0.45 1.27
C VAL A 54 11.56 0.13 2.59
N VAL A 55 10.40 0.79 2.56
CA VAL A 55 9.76 1.40 3.73
C VAL A 55 8.31 0.93 3.80
N ALA A 56 7.91 0.35 4.92
CA ALA A 56 6.53 -0.04 5.21
C ALA A 56 6.05 0.72 6.47
N PRO A 57 5.25 1.78 6.31
CA PRO A 57 4.66 2.48 7.46
C PRO A 57 3.49 1.70 8.05
N GLY A 58 3.30 1.81 9.37
CA GLY A 58 1.97 1.67 9.95
C GLY A 58 1.15 2.90 9.57
N LEU A 59 0.04 2.73 8.86
CA LEU A 59 -0.82 3.86 8.48
C LEU A 59 -1.44 4.53 9.71
N ARG A 60 -1.94 5.76 9.53
CA ARG A 60 -2.65 6.51 10.56
C ARG A 60 -3.70 5.64 11.27
N GLY A 61 -3.63 5.57 12.60
CA GLY A 61 -4.52 4.75 13.41
C GLY A 61 -4.14 3.28 13.57
N TYR A 62 -3.06 2.81 12.93
CA TYR A 62 -2.62 1.42 13.00
C TYR A 62 -1.31 1.26 13.77
N GLY A 63 -1.23 0.18 14.56
CA GLY A 63 -0.03 -0.17 15.33
C GLY A 63 0.45 0.98 16.22
N ASP A 64 1.75 1.30 16.13
CA ASP A 64 2.41 2.34 16.92
C ASP A 64 2.39 3.75 16.26
N SER A 65 1.64 3.89 15.17
CA SER A 65 1.43 5.18 14.50
C SER A 65 0.40 6.03 15.25
N GLY A 66 0.49 7.35 15.03
CA GLY A 66 -0.46 8.29 15.63
C GLY A 66 -1.90 7.94 15.27
N SER A 67 -2.78 7.95 16.27
CA SER A 67 -4.20 7.67 16.17
C SER A 67 -5.01 8.87 16.66
N PRO A 68 -5.19 9.92 15.83
CA PRO A 68 -6.01 11.07 16.21
C PRO A 68 -7.41 10.63 16.65
N PRO A 69 -8.00 11.28 17.67
CA PRO A 69 -9.27 10.82 18.25
C PRO A 69 -10.49 11.12 17.38
N SER A 70 -10.41 12.09 16.47
CA SER A 70 -11.54 12.47 15.62
C SER A 70 -11.64 11.55 14.39
N PRO A 71 -12.80 10.92 14.12
CA PRO A 71 -13.02 10.15 12.89
C PRO A 71 -12.80 10.96 11.61
N SER A 72 -13.06 12.27 11.65
CA SER A 72 -12.80 13.17 10.51
C SER A 72 -11.31 13.31 10.15
N SER A 73 -10.41 12.86 11.03
CA SER A 73 -8.96 12.86 10.79
C SER A 73 -8.48 11.66 9.95
N TYR A 74 -9.38 10.82 9.43
CA TYR A 74 -9.08 9.59 8.68
C TYR A 74 -9.61 9.62 7.24
N THR A 75 -9.90 10.81 6.69
CA THR A 75 -10.24 10.91 5.27
C THR A 75 -9.04 10.57 4.39
N ASN A 76 -9.29 10.19 3.14
CA ASN A 76 -8.24 9.94 2.15
C ASN A 76 -7.25 11.12 2.05
N MET A 77 -7.69 12.36 2.23
CA MET A 77 -6.81 13.54 2.21
C MET A 77 -5.78 13.52 3.34
N TYR A 78 -6.16 13.09 4.55
CA TYR A 78 -5.21 12.94 5.66
C TYR A 78 -4.22 11.80 5.41
N LEU A 79 -4.71 10.65 4.93
CA LEU A 79 -3.85 9.51 4.62
C LEU A 79 -2.84 9.86 3.52
N VAL A 80 -3.31 10.45 2.41
CA VAL A 80 -2.45 10.92 1.32
C VAL A 80 -1.46 11.98 1.82
N GLY A 81 -1.89 12.91 2.68
CA GLY A 81 -1.00 13.89 3.29
C GLY A 81 0.11 13.27 4.14
N ASP A 82 -0.20 12.20 4.88
CA ASP A 82 0.80 11.45 5.64
C ASP A 82 1.86 10.81 4.71
N ILE A 83 1.40 10.20 3.60
CA ILE A 83 2.27 9.57 2.58
C ILE A 83 3.14 10.61 1.86
N ILE A 84 2.57 11.75 1.46
CA ILE A 84 3.34 12.85 0.84
C ILE A 84 4.46 13.31 1.79
N GLY A 85 4.16 13.49 3.07
CA GLY A 85 5.19 13.89 4.03
C GLY A 85 6.25 12.82 4.27
N LEU A 86 5.94 11.52 4.12
CA LEU A 86 6.96 10.46 4.09
C LEU A 86 7.83 10.55 2.84
N LEU A 87 7.25 10.73 1.66
CA LEU A 87 8.00 10.90 0.41
C LEU A 87 8.98 12.09 0.51
N TYR A 88 8.51 13.23 1.01
CA TYR A 88 9.37 14.39 1.26
C TYR A 88 10.47 14.11 2.29
N HIS A 89 10.19 13.33 3.35
CA HIS A 89 11.22 12.95 4.31
C HIS A 89 12.36 12.16 3.66
N PHE A 90 12.06 11.30 2.69
CA PHE A 90 13.04 10.51 1.95
C PHE A 90 13.63 11.25 0.73
N GLY A 91 13.28 12.52 0.51
CA GLY A 91 13.80 13.32 -0.59
C GLY A 91 13.12 13.06 -1.94
N GLU A 92 12.02 12.30 -1.97
CA GLU A 92 11.26 12.01 -3.17
C GLU A 92 10.29 13.17 -3.48
N GLN A 93 10.61 13.93 -4.52
CA GLN A 93 9.80 15.06 -5.01
C GLN A 93 9.10 14.76 -6.35
N GLN A 94 9.48 13.68 -7.01
CA GLN A 94 8.80 13.10 -8.16
C GLN A 94 8.73 11.59 -7.95
N THR A 95 7.53 11.03 -8.03
CA THR A 95 7.34 9.58 -8.09
C THR A 95 7.34 9.16 -9.55
N ASP A 96 8.01 8.06 -9.89
CA ASP A 96 7.78 7.39 -11.17
C ASP A 96 6.30 6.97 -11.22
N ASN A 97 5.54 7.67 -12.06
CA ASN A 97 4.09 7.74 -11.98
C ASN A 97 3.41 6.40 -12.27
N LEU A 98 2.78 5.80 -11.26
CA LEU A 98 1.50 5.09 -11.40
C LEU A 98 0.36 5.99 -10.93
N ILE A 99 0.39 7.25 -11.38
CA ILE A 99 -0.72 8.19 -11.25
C ILE A 99 -1.37 8.28 -12.63
N ALA A 100 -2.65 7.91 -12.71
CA ALA A 100 -3.39 8.10 -13.94
C ALA A 100 -3.36 9.59 -14.35
N PRO A 101 -3.14 9.92 -15.63
CA PRO A 101 -3.25 11.29 -16.10
C PRO A 101 -4.61 11.91 -15.71
N PRO A 102 -4.69 13.24 -15.53
CA PRO A 102 -5.97 13.89 -15.24
C PRO A 102 -7.07 13.48 -16.22
N GLY A 103 -8.17 12.95 -15.69
CA GLY A 103 -9.31 12.47 -16.49
C GLY A 103 -9.21 11.01 -16.97
N MET A 104 -8.21 10.25 -16.54
CA MET A 104 -8.12 8.80 -16.74
C MET A 104 -8.19 8.06 -15.42
N GLU A 105 -8.70 6.83 -15.44
CA GLU A 105 -8.53 5.89 -14.33
C GLU A 105 -7.16 5.19 -14.46
N ILE A 106 -6.62 4.70 -13.35
CA ILE A 106 -5.34 3.95 -13.38
C ILE A 106 -5.46 2.74 -14.32
N ILE A 107 -6.62 2.09 -14.35
CA ILE A 107 -6.87 0.93 -15.21
C ILE A 107 -6.80 1.26 -16.71
N ASP A 108 -7.07 2.51 -17.10
CA ASP A 108 -6.95 2.96 -18.49
C ASP A 108 -5.48 3.17 -18.89
N TYR A 109 -4.60 3.37 -17.91
CA TYR A 109 -3.16 3.56 -18.09
C TYR A 109 -2.37 2.25 -17.99
N LEU A 110 -2.94 1.20 -17.37
CA LEU A 110 -2.30 -0.10 -17.26
C LEU A 110 -2.42 -0.87 -18.57
N GLU A 111 -1.28 -1.31 -19.12
CA GLU A 111 -1.28 -2.22 -20.26
C GLU A 111 -1.83 -3.59 -19.85
N ILE A 112 -2.91 -4.03 -20.49
CA ILE A 112 -3.42 -5.39 -20.33
C ILE A 112 -2.44 -6.33 -21.07
N PRO A 113 -1.77 -7.24 -20.35
CA PRO A 113 -0.81 -8.13 -20.98
C PRO A 113 -1.52 -9.03 -21.99
N SER A 114 -0.94 -9.18 -23.19
CA SER A 114 -1.49 -10.02 -24.27
C SER A 114 -1.42 -11.52 -24.00
N ARG A 115 -0.81 -11.92 -22.89
CA ARG A 115 -0.65 -13.31 -22.45
C ARG A 115 -0.67 -13.39 -20.93
N LEU A 116 -1.17 -14.51 -20.41
CA LEU A 116 -1.13 -14.80 -18.99
C LEU A 116 0.31 -14.91 -18.48
N PRO A 117 0.55 -14.55 -17.21
CA PRO A 117 1.85 -14.78 -16.60
C PRO A 117 2.13 -16.30 -16.50
N PRO A 118 3.40 -16.74 -16.56
CA PRO A 118 3.75 -18.18 -16.64
C PRO A 118 3.30 -19.05 -15.46
N TRP A 119 2.87 -18.42 -14.36
CA TRP A 119 2.44 -19.08 -13.14
C TRP A 119 0.91 -19.26 -13.04
N MET A 120 0.14 -18.82 -14.05
CA MET A 120 -1.33 -18.90 -14.06
C MET A 120 -1.82 -19.46 -15.39
N THR A 121 -2.77 -20.39 -15.31
CA THR A 121 -3.48 -20.94 -16.47
C THR A 121 -4.80 -20.21 -16.73
N GLU A 122 -5.35 -20.35 -17.93
CA GLU A 122 -6.64 -19.75 -18.30
C GLU A 122 -7.79 -20.30 -17.44
N ASP A 123 -7.77 -21.60 -17.15
CA ASP A 123 -8.78 -22.25 -16.32
C ASP A 123 -8.76 -21.71 -14.88
N GLU A 124 -7.57 -21.48 -14.31
CA GLU A 124 -7.43 -20.86 -12.99
C GLU A 124 -7.93 -19.42 -12.99
N LEU A 125 -7.58 -18.63 -14.00
CA LEU A 125 -8.09 -17.26 -14.14
C LEU A 125 -9.62 -17.26 -14.25
N GLN A 126 -10.19 -18.19 -15.02
CA GLN A 126 -11.61 -18.29 -15.26
C GLN A 126 -12.38 -18.57 -13.95
N VAL A 127 -11.82 -19.35 -13.02
CA VAL A 127 -12.39 -19.56 -11.68
C VAL A 127 -12.52 -18.24 -10.92
N PHE A 128 -11.50 -17.37 -10.95
CA PHE A 128 -11.58 -16.06 -10.29
C PHE A 128 -12.59 -15.14 -10.97
N ALA A 129 -12.61 -15.14 -12.31
CA ALA A 129 -13.56 -14.34 -13.08
C ALA A 129 -15.01 -14.75 -12.81
N ASP A 130 -15.31 -16.05 -12.73
CA ASP A 130 -16.66 -16.54 -12.46
C ASP A 130 -17.12 -16.20 -11.05
N LYS A 131 -16.26 -16.40 -10.04
CA LYS A 131 -16.55 -15.98 -8.66
C LYS A 131 -16.81 -14.48 -8.57
N PHE A 132 -15.99 -13.68 -9.26
CA PHE A 132 -16.18 -12.23 -9.28
C PHE A 132 -17.46 -11.83 -10.00
N ARG A 133 -17.84 -12.49 -11.11
CA ARG A 133 -19.13 -12.26 -11.77
C ARG A 133 -20.32 -12.63 -10.89
N GLU A 134 -20.20 -13.70 -10.10
CA GLU A 134 -21.28 -14.19 -9.23
C GLU A 134 -21.56 -13.21 -8.08
N SER A 135 -20.54 -12.83 -7.32
CA SER A 135 -20.74 -12.05 -6.09
C SER A 135 -20.25 -10.61 -6.17
N GLY A 136 -19.44 -10.26 -7.15
CA GLY A 136 -18.69 -9.00 -7.19
C GLY A 136 -18.05 -8.71 -5.83
N PHE A 137 -18.21 -7.47 -5.37
CA PHE A 137 -17.79 -7.02 -4.05
C PHE A 137 -18.90 -7.10 -2.98
N VAL A 138 -20.02 -7.78 -3.24
CA VAL A 138 -21.19 -7.80 -2.32
C VAL A 138 -20.80 -8.29 -0.93
N GLY A 139 -20.06 -9.40 -0.83
CA GLY A 139 -19.62 -9.94 0.46
C GLY A 139 -18.75 -8.96 1.25
N ALA A 140 -17.76 -8.36 0.60
CA ALA A 140 -16.88 -7.37 1.22
C ALA A 140 -17.68 -6.14 1.69
N PHE A 141 -18.58 -5.60 0.86
CA PHE A 141 -19.38 -4.43 1.25
C PHE A 141 -20.44 -4.74 2.31
N HIS A 142 -20.98 -5.96 2.37
CA HIS A 142 -21.88 -6.38 3.44
C HIS A 142 -21.17 -6.45 4.79
N TYR A 143 -19.92 -6.94 4.82
CA TYR A 143 -19.11 -6.94 6.04
C TYR A 143 -18.97 -5.51 6.61
N TYR A 144 -18.63 -4.52 5.77
CA TYR A 144 -18.52 -3.12 6.21
C TYR A 144 -19.87 -2.49 6.61
N ARG A 145 -20.96 -2.81 5.91
CA ARG A 145 -22.30 -2.30 6.26
C ARG A 145 -22.87 -2.88 7.56
N ALA A 146 -22.40 -4.05 7.99
CA ALA A 146 -22.81 -4.68 9.23
C ALA A 146 -22.03 -4.17 10.47
N MET A 147 -21.11 -3.22 10.29
CA MET A 147 -20.31 -2.61 11.36
C MET A 147 -20.85 -1.26 11.87
N GLU A 148 -22.02 -0.83 11.38
CA GLU A 148 -22.79 0.30 11.93
C GLU A 148 -23.79 -0.15 13.00
#